data_AF-A0A847W5W8-F1
#
_entry.id   AF-A0A847W5W8-F1
#
_cell.length_a   1.000
_cell.length_b   1.000
_cell.length_c   1.000
_cell.angle_alpha   90.00
_cell.angle_beta   90.00
_cell.angle_gamma   90.00
#
_symmetry.space_group_name_H-M   'P 1'
#
loop_
_entity.id
_entity.type
_entity.pdbx_description
1 polymer ?
#
loop_
_entity_poly.entity_id
_entity_poly.type
_entity_poly.pdbx_seq_one_letter_code
_entity_poly.pdbx_strand_id
1 'polypeptide(L)'
;MSEFNFGIELERQLYGHEVAGRTLAYRMTVRVTRAHRVDPNIFLYRRDASNPPVDTFIAVCTPVDLEEYGAGDPRQSDRYFRTAELDLIARSAAELEDAWQLICADRDELVRTLHTMETATGTQISAYGSFDSSSP
;
A
#
# COMPACT_ATOMS: atom_id res chain seq x y z
N MET A 1 -12.65 -13.72 -23.16
CA MET A 1 -11.28 -13.21 -22.95
C MET A 1 -11.30 -12.46 -21.64
N SER A 2 -10.76 -13.05 -20.57
CA SER A 2 -10.66 -12.33 -19.29
C SER A 2 -9.45 -11.43 -19.40
N GLU A 3 -9.66 -10.12 -19.38
CA GLU A 3 -8.55 -9.16 -19.29
C GLU A 3 -7.79 -9.44 -17.98
N PHE A 4 -6.48 -9.65 -18.10
CA PHE A 4 -5.59 -9.96 -16.99
C PHE A 4 -5.28 -8.68 -16.20
N ASN A 5 -6.28 -8.11 -15.53
CA ASN A 5 -6.18 -6.82 -14.84
C ASN A 5 -5.66 -6.98 -13.40
N PHE A 6 -4.76 -6.10 -12.95
CA PHE A 6 -4.42 -5.95 -11.53
C PHE A 6 -5.69 -5.71 -10.69
N GLY A 7 -5.70 -6.20 -9.45
CA GLY A 7 -6.85 -6.02 -8.57
C GLY A 7 -6.53 -6.20 -7.09
N ILE A 8 -7.19 -5.40 -6.25
CA ILE A 8 -7.09 -5.43 -4.80
C ILE A 8 -8.51 -5.30 -4.23
N GLU A 9 -8.89 -6.22 -3.36
CA GLU A 9 -10.13 -6.18 -2.59
C GLU A 9 -9.81 -5.87 -1.13
N LEU A 10 -10.54 -4.91 -0.56
CA LEU A 10 -10.39 -4.48 0.83
C LEU A 10 -11.66 -4.82 1.60
N GLU A 11 -11.49 -5.38 2.80
CA GLU A 11 -12.55 -5.48 3.80
C GLU A 11 -12.29 -4.48 4.92
N ARG A 12 -13.34 -3.75 5.31
CA ARG A 12 -13.33 -2.82 6.44
C ARG A 12 -14.21 -3.35 7.57
N GLN A 13 -13.72 -3.31 8.80
CA GLN A 13 -14.51 -3.50 10.01
C GLN A 13 -14.42 -2.26 10.90
N LEU A 14 -15.58 -1.76 11.37
CA LEU A 14 -15.67 -0.57 12.20
C LEU A 14 -16.18 -0.95 13.59
N TYR A 15 -15.49 -0.50 14.63
CA TYR A 15 -15.83 -0.69 16.03
C TYR A 15 -16.01 0.68 16.68
N GLY A 16 -17.18 0.93 17.25
CA GLY A 16 -17.44 2.12 18.06
C GLY A 16 -17.67 1.70 19.51
N HIS A 17 -16.95 2.34 20.45
CA HIS A 17 -17.29 2.25 21.86
C HIS A 17 -17.52 3.65 22.41
N GLU A 18 -18.75 3.92 22.81
CA GLU A 18 -19.11 5.10 23.59
C GLU A 18 -19.07 4.74 25.08
N VAL A 19 -18.12 5.32 25.82
CA VAL A 19 -18.19 5.32 27.29
C VAL A 19 -18.77 6.65 27.72
N ALA A 20 -20.06 6.64 28.06
CA ALA A 20 -20.81 7.83 28.46
C ALA A 20 -20.02 8.66 29.50
N GLY A 21 -19.68 9.90 29.12
CA GLY A 21 -19.05 10.90 29.99
C GLY A 21 -17.52 10.88 30.10
N ARG A 22 -16.76 10.09 29.31
CA ARG A 22 -15.28 10.04 29.46
C ARG A 22 -14.48 10.08 28.16
N THR A 23 -14.65 9.11 27.26
CA THR A 23 -13.82 8.99 26.05
C THR A 23 -14.63 8.37 24.92
N LEU A 24 -14.59 9.01 23.75
CA LEU A 24 -15.06 8.44 22.49
C LEU A 24 -13.83 7.98 21.70
N ALA A 25 -13.77 6.69 21.39
CA ALA A 25 -12.76 6.14 20.51
C ALA A 25 -13.46 5.23 19.49
N TYR A 26 -13.16 5.49 18.22
CA TYR A 26 -13.60 4.66 17.12
C TYR A 26 -12.37 3.96 16.56
N ARG A 27 -12.51 2.68 16.22
CA ARG A 27 -11.46 1.87 15.63
C ARG A 27 -11.94 1.32 14.30
N MET A 28 -11.09 1.41 13.28
CA MET A 28 -11.32 0.80 11.98
C MET A 28 -10.16 -0.12 11.66
N THR A 29 -10.47 -1.38 11.37
CA THR A 29 -9.51 -2.30 10.77
C THR A 29 -9.81 -2.45 9.29
N VAL A 30 -8.76 -2.46 8.47
CA VAL A 30 -8.84 -2.70 7.04
C VAL A 30 -7.89 -3.84 6.69
N ARG A 31 -8.32 -4.80 5.90
CA ARG A 31 -7.48 -5.90 5.42
C ARG A 31 -7.62 -6.10 3.93
N VAL A 32 -6.53 -6.47 3.27
CA VAL A 32 -6.59 -6.99 1.90
C VAL A 32 -7.13 -8.41 1.93
N THR A 33 -8.34 -8.63 1.38
CA THR A 33 -8.97 -9.96 1.31
C THR A 33 -8.58 -10.73 0.06
N ARG A 34 -8.27 -9.99 -1.01
CA ARG A 34 -7.88 -10.57 -2.30
C ARG A 34 -6.94 -9.64 -3.03
N ALA A 35 -5.89 -10.20 -3.63
CA ALA A 35 -4.98 -9.50 -4.51
C ALA A 35 -4.77 -10.33 -5.79
N HIS A 36 -4.69 -9.67 -6.94
CA HIS A 36 -4.40 -10.30 -8.23
C HIS A 36 -3.27 -9.54 -8.94
N ARG A 37 -2.17 -10.27 -9.21
CA ARG A 37 -0.94 -9.76 -9.84
C ARG A 37 -0.27 -8.59 -9.09
N VAL A 38 -0.60 -8.39 -7.82
CA VAL A 38 0.01 -7.40 -6.93
C VAL A 38 0.24 -8.04 -5.56
N ASP A 39 1.28 -7.59 -4.86
CA ASP A 39 1.54 -7.98 -3.47
C ASP A 39 0.39 -7.48 -2.57
N PRO A 40 -0.21 -8.33 -1.71
CA PRO A 40 -1.26 -7.90 -0.79
C PRO A 40 -0.77 -6.96 0.32
N ASN A 41 0.54 -6.86 0.57
CA ASN A 41 1.09 -5.98 1.60
C ASN A 41 1.24 -4.55 1.07
N ILE A 42 0.14 -3.81 1.04
CA ILE A 42 0.08 -2.48 0.43
C ILE A 42 0.03 -1.33 1.44
N PHE A 43 -0.07 -1.60 2.74
CA PHE A 43 -0.11 -0.55 3.75
C PHE A 43 1.30 -0.27 4.26
N LEU A 44 1.82 0.93 3.96
CA LEU A 44 3.14 1.36 4.38
C LEU A 44 3.11 1.90 5.81
N TYR A 45 3.98 1.37 6.65
CA TYR A 45 4.20 1.82 8.01
C TYR A 45 5.61 2.34 8.20
N ARG A 46 5.75 3.28 9.14
CA ARG A 46 7.03 3.71 9.69
C ARG A 46 7.11 3.31 11.16
N ARG A 47 8.19 2.63 11.51
CA ARG A 47 8.56 2.37 12.91
C ARG A 47 9.40 3.52 13.44
N ASP A 48 8.93 4.16 14.50
CA ASP A 48 9.70 5.17 15.22
C ASP A 48 10.62 4.51 16.26
N ALA A 49 11.79 5.13 16.50
CA ALA A 49 12.82 4.63 17.42
C ALA A 49 12.47 4.89 18.90
N SER A 50 11.23 4.64 19.30
CA SER A 50 10.75 4.72 20.68
C SER A 50 10.89 3.37 21.40
N ASN A 51 10.78 3.37 22.74
CA ASN A 51 10.74 2.15 23.54
C ASN A 51 9.49 2.16 24.44
N PRO A 52 8.43 1.39 24.12
CA PRO A 52 8.32 0.45 23.00
C PRO A 52 8.25 1.16 21.63
N PRO A 53 8.62 0.47 20.53
CA PRO A 53 8.49 1.02 19.18
C PRO A 53 7.02 1.31 18.86
N VAL A 54 6.78 2.42 18.17
CA VAL A 54 5.45 2.82 17.69
C VAL A 54 5.46 2.77 16.17
N ASP A 55 4.51 2.02 15.62
CA ASP A 55 4.32 1.87 14.18
C ASP A 55 3.20 2.82 13.73
N THR A 56 3.52 3.70 12.79
CA THR A 56 2.58 4.70 12.26
C THR A 56 2.29 4.40 10.81
N PHE A 57 1.00 4.29 10.46
CA PHE A 57 0.57 4.20 9.07
C PHE A 57 0.93 5.49 8.33
N ILE A 58 1.54 5.35 7.15
CA ILE A 58 2.02 6.47 6.33
C ILE A 58 1.13 6.65 5.11
N ALA A 59 0.94 5.59 4.31
CA ALA A 59 0.22 5.65 3.05
C ALA A 59 -0.13 4.24 2.53
N VAL A 60 -1.02 4.16 1.56
CA VAL A 60 -1.04 3.01 0.65
C VAL A 60 0.19 3.11 -0.28
N CYS A 61 0.85 1.99 -0.52
CA CYS A 61 2.09 1.93 -1.28
C CYS A 61 1.90 2.40 -2.72
N THR A 62 2.90 3.10 -3.24
CA THR A 62 3.12 3.27 -4.68
C THR A 62 3.83 2.03 -5.26
N PRO A 63 3.89 1.87 -6.60
CA PRO A 63 4.66 0.78 -7.20
C PRO A 63 6.14 0.76 -6.77
N VAL A 64 6.74 1.92 -6.52
CA VAL A 64 8.14 2.02 -6.05
C VAL A 64 8.25 1.49 -4.63
N ASP A 65 7.31 1.85 -3.75
CA ASP A 65 7.28 1.38 -2.36
C ASP A 65 7.16 -0.15 -2.26
N LEU A 66 6.43 -0.78 -3.20
CA LEU A 66 6.30 -2.23 -3.28
C LEU A 66 7.65 -2.93 -3.54
N GLU A 67 8.53 -2.31 -4.32
CA GLU A 67 9.86 -2.84 -4.64
C GLU A 67 10.90 -2.47 -3.58
N GLU A 68 10.76 -1.29 -2.95
CA GLU A 68 11.75 -0.75 -2.01
C GLU A 68 11.61 -1.33 -0.60
N TYR A 69 10.38 -1.43 -0.08
CA TYR A 69 10.14 -1.77 1.33
C TYR A 69 9.76 -3.24 1.51
N GLY A 70 10.26 -3.83 2.60
CA GLY A 70 9.98 -5.22 2.96
C GLY A 70 8.52 -5.43 3.38
N ALA A 71 7.96 -6.57 2.98
CA ALA A 71 6.64 -7.02 3.39
C ALA A 71 6.68 -7.82 4.69
N GLY A 72 5.63 -7.68 5.52
CA GLY A 72 5.44 -8.38 6.78
C GLY A 72 5.99 -7.61 7.98
N ASP A 73 6.34 -8.35 9.03
CA ASP A 73 6.85 -7.76 10.26
C ASP A 73 8.22 -7.09 10.02
N PRO A 74 8.41 -5.86 10.51
CA PRO A 74 9.68 -5.15 10.38
C PRO A 74 10.79 -5.89 11.12
N ARG A 75 11.93 -6.08 10.45
CA ARG A 75 13.15 -6.57 11.09
C ARG A 75 13.71 -5.49 12.01
N GLN A 76 14.60 -5.85 12.94
CA GLN A 76 15.13 -4.90 13.95
C GLN A 76 15.73 -3.60 13.36
N SER A 77 16.19 -3.61 12.11
CA SER A 77 16.76 -2.47 11.40
C SER A 77 15.77 -1.68 10.55
N ASP A 78 14.57 -2.20 10.30
CA ASP A 78 13.72 -1.70 9.24
C ASP A 78 12.87 -0.55 9.77
N ARG A 79 13.13 0.65 9.24
CA ARG A 79 12.37 1.85 9.58
C ARG A 79 11.02 1.89 8.87
N TYR A 80 10.94 1.30 7.68
CA TYR A 80 9.74 1.26 6.85
C TYR A 80 9.43 -0.17 6.48
N PHE A 81 8.16 -0.54 6.53
CA PHE A 81 7.70 -1.89 6.24
C PHE A 81 6.25 -1.86 5.73
N ARG A 82 5.85 -2.93 5.04
CA ARG A 82 4.52 -3.04 4.44
C ARG A 82 3.71 -4.17 5.05
N THR A 83 2.43 -3.96 5.27
CA THR A 83 1.51 -4.99 5.79
C THR A 83 0.27 -5.11 4.91
N ALA A 84 -0.44 -6.24 5.03
CA ALA A 84 -1.75 -6.46 4.41
C ALA A 84 -2.92 -5.98 5.30
N GLU A 85 -2.62 -5.52 6.51
CA GLU A 85 -3.59 -5.08 7.50
C GLU A 85 -3.29 -3.67 8.01
N LEU A 86 -4.34 -2.89 8.19
CA LEU A 86 -4.33 -1.54 8.71
C LEU A 86 -5.25 -1.42 9.91
N ASP A 87 -4.76 -0.77 10.97
CA ASP A 87 -5.53 -0.48 12.18
C ASP A 87 -5.48 1.02 12.50
N LEU A 88 -6.63 1.68 12.48
CA LEU A 88 -6.78 3.11 12.72
C LEU A 88 -7.68 3.35 13.93
N ILE A 89 -7.27 4.29 14.78
CA ILE A 89 -8.05 4.76 15.92
C ILE A 89 -8.25 6.27 15.78
N ALA A 90 -9.49 6.72 15.90
CA ALA A 90 -9.88 8.12 15.72
C ALA A 90 -10.86 8.58 16.79
N ARG A 91 -11.09 9.90 16.85
CA ARG A 91 -11.98 10.52 17.83
C ARG A 91 -13.43 10.56 17.36
N SER A 92 -13.65 10.40 16.06
CA SER A 92 -14.98 10.35 15.46
C SER A 92 -15.07 9.28 14.38
N ALA A 93 -16.29 8.77 14.15
CA ALA A 93 -16.56 7.88 13.02
C ALA A 93 -16.38 8.60 11.66
N ALA A 94 -16.60 9.92 11.61
CA ALA A 94 -16.42 10.71 10.40
C ALA A 94 -14.95 10.73 9.94
N GLU A 95 -14.01 10.91 10.87
CA GLU A 95 -12.56 10.83 10.57
C GLU A 95 -12.18 9.48 9.94
N LEU A 96 -12.77 8.37 10.41
CA LEU A 96 -12.50 7.04 9.87
C LEU A 96 -13.16 6.81 8.50
N GLU A 97 -14.32 7.44 8.26
CA GLU A 97 -14.95 7.41 6.94
C GLU A 97 -14.11 8.18 5.92
N ASP A 98 -13.63 9.37 6.27
CA ASP A 98 -12.74 10.15 5.40
C ASP A 98 -11.45 9.38 5.09
N ALA A 99 -10.84 8.77 6.12
CA ALA A 99 -9.66 7.92 5.94
C ALA A 99 -9.95 6.72 5.01
N TRP A 100 -11.10 6.07 5.17
CA TRP A 100 -11.51 4.95 4.31
C TRP A 100 -11.62 5.34 2.83
N GLN A 101 -12.20 6.52 2.55
CA GLN A 101 -12.34 7.00 1.17
C GLN A 101 -10.96 7.27 0.55
N LEU A 102 -10.03 7.87 1.30
CA LEU A 102 -8.66 8.10 0.85
C LEU A 102 -7.92 6.78 0.58
N ILE A 103 -8.01 5.80 1.50
CA ILE A 103 -7.42 4.47 1.32
C ILE A 103 -7.93 3.80 0.05
N CYS A 104 -9.24 3.91 -0.23
CA CYS A 104 -9.82 3.38 -1.46
C CYS A 104 -9.30 4.09 -2.71
N ALA A 105 -9.20 5.42 -2.67
CA ALA A 105 -8.69 6.20 -3.79
C ALA A 105 -7.22 5.84 -4.10
N ASP A 106 -6.37 5.76 -3.07
CA ASP A 106 -4.95 5.42 -3.23
C ASP A 106 -4.76 3.99 -3.73
N ARG A 107 -5.57 3.03 -3.25
CA ARG A 107 -5.62 1.66 -3.80
C ARG A 107 -5.94 1.67 -5.29
N ASP A 108 -6.95 2.43 -5.70
CA ASP A 108 -7.36 2.49 -7.12
C ASP A 108 -6.27 3.12 -8.00
N GLU A 109 -5.56 4.13 -7.46
CA GLU A 109 -4.42 4.74 -8.13
C GLU A 109 -3.24 3.78 -8.26
N LEU A 110 -2.91 3.02 -7.22
CA LEU A 110 -1.89 1.96 -7.28
C LEU A 110 -2.22 0.95 -8.38
N VAL A 111 -3.42 0.39 -8.38
CA VAL A 111 -3.86 -0.61 -9.37
C VAL A 111 -3.80 -0.05 -10.79
N ARG A 112 -4.27 1.18 -10.99
CA ARG A 112 -4.24 1.86 -12.31
C ARG A 112 -2.82 2.11 -12.80
N THR A 113 -1.93 2.49 -11.89
CA THR A 113 -0.52 2.76 -12.22
C THR A 113 0.18 1.47 -12.64
N LEU A 114 0.01 0.38 -11.87
CA LEU A 114 0.55 -0.94 -12.22
C LEU A 114 0.06 -1.42 -13.59
N HIS A 115 -1.24 -1.26 -13.87
CA HIS A 115 -1.80 -1.58 -15.19
C HIS A 115 -1.14 -0.76 -16.31
N THR A 116 -0.94 0.54 -16.09
CA THR A 116 -0.31 1.43 -17.07
C THR A 116 1.15 1.05 -17.31
N MET A 117 1.89 0.67 -16.27
CA MET A 117 3.28 0.22 -16.36
C MET A 117 3.41 -1.09 -17.15
N GLU A 118 2.48 -2.03 -17.00
CA GLU A 118 2.48 -3.27 -17.79
C GLU A 118 2.08 -3.02 -19.27
N THR A 119 1.24 -2.01 -19.51
CA THR A 119 0.78 -1.63 -20.86
C THR A 119 1.78 -0.69 -21.57
N ALA A 120 2.91 -0.38 -20.93
CA ALA A 120 3.88 0.60 -21.43
C ALA A 120 4.39 0.24 -22.83
N THR A 121 4.13 1.15 -23.76
CA THR A 121 4.23 0.99 -25.21
C THR A 121 5.47 1.74 -25.70
N GLY A 122 6.59 1.05 -25.82
CA GLY A 122 7.77 1.61 -26.48
C GLY A 122 9.10 1.09 -25.94
N THR A 123 9.75 0.24 -26.72
CA THR A 123 11.17 -0.06 -26.52
C THR A 123 11.99 1.08 -27.11
N GLN A 124 12.62 1.89 -26.27
CA GLN A 124 13.66 2.82 -26.73
C GLN A 124 15.02 2.15 -26.55
N ILE A 125 15.67 1.82 -27.67
CA ILE A 125 17.04 1.32 -27.65
C ILE A 125 17.97 2.53 -27.79
N SER A 126 18.73 2.82 -26.73
CA SER A 126 19.84 3.78 -26.77
C SER A 126 21.14 3.01 -26.93
N ALA A 127 21.86 3.29 -28.01
CA ALA A 127 23.12 2.64 -28.33
C ALA A 127 24.23 3.69 -28.31
N TYR A 128 25.28 3.47 -27.51
CA TYR A 128 26.45 4.34 -27.42
C TYR A 128 27.72 3.53 -27.74
N GLY A 129 28.37 3.84 -28.86
CA GLY A 129 29.52 3.09 -29.39
C GLY A 129 29.36 2.69 -30.86
N SER A 130 30.46 2.32 -31.52
CA SER A 130 30.43 1.79 -32.90
C SER A 130 30.15 0.29 -32.85
N PHE A 131 28.95 -0.13 -33.26
CA PHE A 131 28.64 -1.53 -33.48
C PHE A 131 29.13 -1.91 -34.87
N ASP A 132 30.46 -2.08 -34.99
CA ASP A 132 31.04 -2.61 -36.22
C ASP A 132 30.45 -3.99 -36.47
N SER A 133 29.60 -4.07 -37.50
CA SER A 133 29.19 -5.31 -38.13
C SER A 133 30.40 -5.90 -38.83
N SER A 134 31.26 -6.59 -38.07
CA SER A 134 32.26 -7.47 -38.64
C SER A 134 31.58 -8.79 -39.01
N SER A 135 31.35 -8.95 -40.31
CA SER A 135 30.88 -10.16 -41.00
C SER A 135 31.73 -11.40 -40.66
N PRO A 136 31.21 -12.60 -40.99
CA PRO A 136 31.55 -13.19 -42.29
C PRO A 136 30.39 -13.29 -43.29
#